data_AF-A0A834ACK1-F1
#
_entry.id   AF-A0A834ACK1-F1
#
_cell.length_a   1.000
_cell.length_b   1.000
_cell.length_c   1.000
_cell.angle_alpha   90.00
_cell.angle_beta   90.00
_cell.angle_gamma   90.00
#
_symmetry.space_group_name_H-M   'P 1'
#
loop_
_entity.id
_entity.type
_entity.pdbx_description
1 polymer ?
#
loop_
_entity_poly.entity_id
_entity_poly.type
_entity_poly.pdbx_seq_one_letter_code
_entity_poly.pdbx_strand_id
1 'polypeptide(L)'
;MSSPTFLRALMTAVCKAAIIIADSSTFRVDTAVIKQRVPILLKYLDSDTEKELQALYALQASIVKLDQPANLLRMFFDCLYDEEVISEDAFYKWESSKDPAEQNGKGVALKSVTAFFTWLREAEEESEDN
;
A
#
# COMPACT_ATOMS: atom_id res chain seq x y z
N MET A 1 -2.44 -3.14 -21.85
CA MET A 1 -3.22 -3.45 -20.62
C MET A 1 -2.41 -4.41 -19.76
N SER A 2 -1.98 -3.98 -18.57
CA SER A 2 -1.37 -4.88 -17.57
C SER A 2 -2.47 -5.69 -16.88
N SER A 3 -2.30 -7.00 -16.72
CA SER A 3 -3.31 -7.82 -16.05
C SER A 3 -3.28 -7.63 -14.53
N PRO A 4 -4.42 -7.76 -13.82
CA PRO A 4 -4.45 -7.70 -12.36
C PRO A 4 -3.45 -8.67 -11.71
N THR A 5 -3.34 -9.89 -12.23
CA THR A 5 -2.37 -10.88 -11.76
C THR A 5 -0.93 -10.38 -11.85
N PHE A 6 -0.56 -9.73 -12.95
CA PHE A 6 0.78 -9.16 -13.13
C PHE A 6 1.03 -8.02 -12.14
N LEU A 7 0.09 -7.09 -11.99
CA LEU A 7 0.22 -5.96 -11.06
C LEU A 7 0.40 -6.44 -9.61
N ARG A 8 -0.40 -7.42 -9.20
CA ARG A 8 -0.30 -8.03 -7.88
C ARG A 8 1.04 -8.74 -7.68
N ALA A 9 1.54 -9.44 -8.70
CA ALA A 9 2.84 -10.09 -8.65
C ALA A 9 3.99 -9.08 -8.55
N LEU A 10 3.93 -7.99 -9.33
CA LEU A 10 4.90 -6.89 -9.28
C LEU A 10 4.95 -6.28 -7.88
N MET A 11 3.80 -5.87 -7.33
CA MET A 11 3.76 -5.28 -5.98
C MET A 11 4.24 -6.27 -4.91
N THR A 12 3.83 -7.54 -4.99
CA THR A 12 4.30 -8.59 -4.07
C THR A 12 5.83 -8.75 -4.13
N ALA A 13 6.43 -8.72 -5.32
CA ALA A 13 7.87 -8.83 -5.49
C ALA A 13 8.62 -7.64 -4.89
N VAL A 14 8.10 -6.42 -5.09
CA VAL A 14 8.65 -5.19 -4.48
C VAL A 14 8.55 -5.27 -2.95
N CYS A 15 7.39 -5.65 -2.40
CA CYS A 15 7.20 -5.80 -0.96
C CYS A 15 8.21 -6.78 -0.36
N LYS A 16 8.35 -7.97 -0.95
CA LYS A 16 9.29 -8.99 -0.48
C LYS A 16 10.74 -8.51 -0.51
N ALA A 17 11.12 -7.74 -1.52
CA ALA A 17 12.47 -7.20 -1.63
C ALA A 17 12.75 -6.09 -0.61
N ALA A 18 11.72 -5.32 -0.22
CA ALA A 18 11.84 -4.21 0.70
C ALA A 18 11.70 -4.60 2.18
N ILE A 19 11.14 -5.77 2.50
CA ILE A 19 10.96 -6.19 3.89
C ILE A 19 12.27 -6.72 4.48
N ILE A 20 12.71 -6.10 5.58
CA ILE A 20 13.84 -6.54 6.39
C ILE A 20 13.30 -7.16 7.68
N ILE A 21 13.84 -8.34 8.02
CA ILE A 21 13.60 -9.02 9.30
C ILE A 21 14.73 -8.62 10.25
N ALA A 22 14.45 -7.75 11.23
CA ALA A 22 15.45 -7.25 12.16
C ALA A 22 15.68 -8.22 13.34
N ASP A 23 14.62 -8.88 13.81
CA ASP A 23 14.63 -9.94 14.81
C ASP A 23 13.46 -10.92 14.57
N SER A 24 13.22 -11.89 15.46
CA SER A 24 12.17 -12.91 15.31
C SER A 24 10.73 -12.37 15.19
N SER A 25 10.49 -11.09 15.49
CA SER A 25 9.16 -10.47 15.52
C SER A 25 9.11 -9.04 14.93
N THR A 26 10.26 -8.42 14.67
CA THR A 26 10.35 -7.03 14.21
C THR A 26 10.64 -6.97 12.72
N PHE A 27 9.70 -6.41 11.98
CA PHE A 27 9.83 -6.14 10.56
C PHE A 27 10.07 -4.65 10.32
N ARG A 28 10.85 -4.34 9.29
CA ARG A 28 11.06 -2.98 8.79
C ARG A 28 10.92 -2.95 7.27
N VAL A 29 10.67 -1.76 6.74
CA VAL A 29 10.71 -1.51 5.29
C VAL A 29 12.00 -0.77 4.95
N ASP A 30 12.78 -1.32 4.03
CA ASP A 30 13.85 -0.61 3.34
C ASP A 30 13.22 0.27 2.25
N THR A 31 13.00 1.53 2.58
CA THR A 31 12.40 2.49 1.64
C THR A 31 13.31 2.77 0.44
N ALA A 32 14.63 2.56 0.55
CA ALA A 32 15.53 2.74 -0.59
C ALA A 32 15.24 1.71 -1.69
N VAL A 33 14.88 0.47 -1.31
CA VAL A 33 14.48 -0.57 -2.27
C VAL A 33 13.18 -0.19 -2.98
N ILE A 34 12.20 0.37 -2.26
CA ILE A 34 10.94 0.83 -2.87
C ILE A 34 11.22 1.98 -3.84
N LYS A 35 11.95 3.00 -3.41
CA LYS A 35 12.34 4.16 -4.23
C LYS A 35 13.04 3.74 -5.52
N GLN A 36 13.94 2.75 -5.45
CA GLN A 36 14.60 2.20 -6.64
C GLN A 36 13.63 1.47 -7.61
N ARG A 37 12.44 1.10 -7.16
CA ARG A 37 11.39 0.42 -7.96
C ARG A 37 10.24 1.35 -8.34
N VAL A 38 10.22 2.60 -7.89
CA VAL A 38 9.22 3.61 -8.28
C VAL A 38 9.05 3.71 -9.80
N PRO A 39 10.12 3.81 -10.63
CA PRO A 39 9.95 3.96 -12.08
C PRO A 39 9.21 2.79 -12.74
N ILE A 40 9.41 1.56 -12.25
CA ILE A 40 8.71 0.39 -12.79
C ILE A 40 7.28 0.30 -12.25
N LEU A 41 7.04 0.68 -11.00
CA LEU A 41 5.69 0.76 -10.43
C LEU A 41 4.85 1.78 -11.20
N LEU A 42 5.34 3.02 -11.34
CA LEU A 42 4.67 4.08 -12.09
C LEU A 42 4.39 3.66 -13.53
N LYS A 43 5.36 3.02 -14.22
CA LYS A 43 5.17 2.54 -15.60
C LYS A 43 3.98 1.59 -15.77
N TYR A 44 3.66 0.78 -14.76
CA TYR A 44 2.63 -0.25 -14.88
C TYR A 44 1.32 0.09 -14.17
N LEU A 45 1.36 0.94 -13.13
CA LEU A 45 0.19 1.48 -12.45
C LEU A 45 -0.39 2.66 -13.23
N ASP A 46 0.46 3.52 -13.80
CA ASP A 46 0.09 4.51 -14.82
C ASP A 46 -1.04 5.45 -14.37
N SER A 47 -1.00 5.87 -13.09
CA SER A 47 -2.00 6.71 -12.43
C SER A 47 -3.45 6.21 -12.59
N ASP A 48 -3.61 4.90 -12.81
CA ASP A 48 -4.90 4.24 -12.98
C ASP A 48 -5.33 3.68 -11.63
N THR A 49 -6.36 4.29 -11.04
CA THR A 49 -6.85 3.95 -9.71
C THR A 49 -7.18 2.46 -9.54
N GLU A 50 -7.68 1.79 -10.58
CA GLU A 50 -7.99 0.36 -10.50
C GLU A 50 -6.72 -0.50 -10.49
N LYS A 51 -5.67 -0.08 -11.21
CA LYS A 51 -4.37 -0.76 -11.17
C LYS A 51 -3.67 -0.55 -9.83
N GLU A 52 -3.70 0.67 -9.30
CA GLU A 52 -3.17 1.01 -7.97
C GLU A 52 -3.89 0.23 -6.87
N LEU A 53 -5.21 0.11 -6.98
CA LEU A 53 -6.03 -0.68 -6.06
C LEU A 53 -5.63 -2.17 -6.07
N GLN A 54 -5.32 -2.75 -7.24
CA GLN A 54 -4.75 -4.11 -7.30
C GLN A 54 -3.40 -4.22 -6.59
N ALA A 55 -2.57 -3.18 -6.67
CA ALA A 55 -1.32 -3.12 -5.91
C ALA A 55 -1.58 -3.10 -4.40
N LEU A 56 -2.50 -2.26 -3.91
CA LEU A 56 -2.86 -2.19 -2.50
C LEU A 56 -3.43 -3.51 -1.95
N TYR A 57 -4.26 -4.22 -2.73
CA TYR A 57 -4.73 -5.55 -2.34
C TYR A 57 -3.61 -6.58 -2.26
N ALA A 58 -2.64 -6.55 -3.16
CA ALA A 58 -1.47 -7.41 -3.10
C ALA A 58 -0.58 -7.11 -1.88
N LEU A 59 -0.41 -5.82 -1.55
CA LEU A 59 0.29 -5.39 -0.35
C LEU A 59 -0.43 -5.89 0.90
N GLN A 60 -1.74 -5.65 1.06
CA GLN A 60 -2.53 -6.17 2.18
C GLN A 60 -2.36 -7.69 2.31
N ALA A 61 -2.55 -8.44 1.23
CA ALA A 61 -2.41 -9.90 1.25
C ALA A 61 -0.99 -10.35 1.64
N SER A 62 0.04 -9.59 1.29
CA SER A 62 1.43 -9.86 1.70
C SER A 62 1.63 -9.64 3.19
N ILE A 63 1.08 -8.55 3.75
CA ILE A 63 1.13 -8.26 5.19
C ILE A 63 0.34 -9.29 6.00
N VAL A 64 -0.82 -9.73 5.50
CA VAL A 64 -1.64 -10.77 6.14
C VAL A 64 -0.88 -12.10 6.24
N LYS A 65 -0.10 -12.47 5.21
CA LYS A 65 0.75 -13.67 5.22
C LYS A 65 1.91 -13.62 6.22
N LEU A 66 2.25 -12.43 6.72
CA LEU A 66 3.26 -12.22 7.76
C LEU A 66 2.64 -12.09 9.15
N ASP A 67 1.37 -12.46 9.31
CA ASP A 67 0.58 -12.30 10.54
C ASP A 67 0.43 -10.85 11.00
N GLN A 68 0.47 -9.90 10.05
CA GLN A 68 0.15 -8.48 10.24
C GLN A 68 0.99 -7.80 11.33
N PRO A 69 2.32 -7.75 11.16
CA PRO A 69 3.19 -7.09 12.12
C PRO A 69 2.84 -5.61 12.23
N ALA A 70 2.93 -5.09 13.46
CA ALA A 70 2.61 -3.70 13.75
C ALA A 70 3.46 -2.75 12.87
N ASN A 71 2.84 -1.65 12.44
CA ASN A 71 3.43 -0.58 11.65
C ASN A 71 3.92 -0.95 10.23
N LEU A 72 4.03 -2.24 9.86
CA LEU A 72 4.60 -2.61 8.57
C LEU A 72 3.77 -2.09 7.39
N LEU A 73 2.45 -2.28 7.43
CA LEU A 73 1.55 -1.76 6.39
C LEU A 73 1.61 -0.23 6.30
N ARG A 74 1.67 0.44 7.46
CA ARG A 74 1.77 1.90 7.56
C ARG A 74 3.03 2.42 6.85
N MET A 75 4.19 1.82 7.11
CA MET A 75 5.45 2.21 6.46
C MET A 75 5.39 2.09 4.92
N PHE A 76 4.69 1.08 4.39
CA PHE A 76 4.47 0.97 2.95
C PHE A 76 3.52 2.07 2.44
N PHE A 77 2.44 2.36 3.15
CA PHE A 77 1.49 3.40 2.76
C PHE A 77 2.15 4.77 2.70
N ASP A 78 2.90 5.15 3.75
CA ASP A 78 3.64 6.41 3.77
C ASP A 78 4.60 6.51 2.56
N CYS A 79 5.40 5.48 2.32
CA CYS A 79 6.38 5.50 1.22
C CYS A 79 5.71 5.49 -0.17
N LEU A 80 4.59 4.79 -0.36
CA LEU A 80 3.91 4.73 -1.65
C LEU A 80 3.15 6.03 -1.95
N TYR A 81 2.67 6.72 -0.92
CA TYR A 81 2.08 8.05 -1.02
C TYR A 81 3.15 9.10 -1.34
N ASP A 82 4.22 9.18 -0.55
CA ASP A 82 5.30 10.17 -0.70
C ASP A 82 5.99 10.11 -2.06
N GLU A 83 6.03 8.93 -2.69
CA GLU A 83 6.64 8.70 -4.01
C GLU A 83 5.62 8.77 -5.16
N GLU A 84 4.39 9.22 -4.90
CA GLU A 84 3.29 9.38 -5.86
C GLU A 84 2.96 8.08 -6.63
N VAL A 85 3.19 6.91 -6.00
CA VAL A 85 2.95 5.61 -6.63
C VAL A 85 1.48 5.21 -6.54
N ILE A 86 0.80 5.63 -5.48
CA ILE A 86 -0.60 5.34 -5.20
C ILE A 86 -1.30 6.67 -4.90
N SER A 87 -2.37 6.94 -5.64
CA SER A 87 -3.22 8.11 -5.45
C SER A 87 -4.09 8.03 -4.19
N GLU A 88 -4.54 9.19 -3.72
CA GLU A 88 -5.52 9.31 -2.61
C GLU A 88 -6.80 8.53 -2.91
N ASP A 89 -7.32 8.67 -4.13
CA ASP A 89 -8.47 7.93 -4.63
C ASP A 89 -8.29 6.41 -4.48
N ALA A 90 -7.11 5.89 -4.80
CA ALA A 90 -6.84 4.46 -4.67
C ALA A 90 -6.78 4.02 -3.20
N PHE A 91 -6.21 4.85 -2.30
CA PHE A 91 -6.24 4.60 -0.86
C PHE A 91 -7.67 4.60 -0.32
N TYR A 92 -8.50 5.59 -0.67
CA TYR A 92 -9.90 5.67 -0.24
C TYR A 92 -10.75 4.54 -0.81
N LYS A 93 -10.55 4.15 -2.08
CA LYS A 93 -11.20 2.96 -2.67
C LYS A 93 -10.79 1.69 -1.94
N TRP A 94 -9.50 1.54 -1.62
CA TRP A 94 -9.05 0.41 -0.81
C TRP A 94 -9.71 0.41 0.56
N GLU A 95 -9.74 1.54 1.26
CA GLU A 95 -10.32 1.69 2.60
C GLU A 95 -11.80 1.28 2.63
N SER A 96 -12.59 1.80 1.69
CA SER A 96 -14.04 1.60 1.58
C SER A 96 -14.43 0.26 0.94
N SER A 97 -13.50 -0.45 0.31
CA SER A 97 -13.75 -1.69 -0.44
C SER A 97 -14.53 -2.74 0.35
N LYS A 98 -15.60 -3.23 -0.27
CA LYS A 98 -16.46 -4.32 0.21
C LYS A 98 -16.32 -5.60 -0.62
N ASP A 99 -15.30 -5.68 -1.49
CA ASP A 99 -15.05 -6.88 -2.28
C ASP A 99 -14.83 -8.08 -1.35
N PRO A 100 -15.66 -9.14 -1.42
CA PRO A 100 -15.52 -10.33 -0.60
C PRO A 100 -14.13 -10.99 -0.69
N ALA A 101 -13.47 -10.92 -1.85
CA ALA A 101 -12.15 -11.51 -2.06
C ALA A 101 -11.04 -10.81 -1.24
N GLU A 102 -11.27 -9.55 -0.85
CA GLU A 102 -10.26 -8.69 -0.23
C GLU A 102 -10.53 -8.41 1.26
N GLN A 103 -11.49 -9.12 1.86
CA GLN A 103 -11.86 -8.96 3.27
C GLN A 103 -10.93 -9.70 4.24
N ASN A 104 -10.15 -10.67 3.77
CA ASN A 104 -9.23 -11.42 4.64
C ASN A 104 -8.17 -10.48 5.25
N GLY A 105 -8.10 -10.44 6.58
CA GLY A 105 -7.22 -9.55 7.34
C GLY A 105 -7.57 -8.05 7.26
N LYS A 106 -8.57 -7.66 6.46
CA LYS A 106 -8.90 -6.25 6.19
C LYS A 106 -9.13 -5.42 7.45
N GLY A 107 -9.85 -5.97 8.43
CA GLY A 107 -10.16 -5.25 9.68
C GLY A 107 -8.93 -4.88 10.50
N VAL A 108 -7.91 -5.76 10.57
CA VAL A 108 -6.66 -5.47 11.29
C VAL A 108 -5.79 -4.53 10.46
N ALA A 109 -5.73 -4.75 9.14
CA ALA A 109 -5.06 -3.84 8.21
C ALA A 109 -5.57 -2.39 8.36
N LEU A 110 -6.89 -2.17 8.32
CA LEU A 110 -7.52 -0.86 8.51
C LEU A 110 -7.14 -0.20 9.85
N LYS A 111 -7.19 -0.97 10.95
CA LYS A 111 -6.77 -0.48 12.27
C LYS A 111 -5.31 -0.03 12.29
N SER A 112 -4.42 -0.72 11.56
CA SER A 112 -3.00 -0.41 11.53
C SER A 112 -2.65 0.87 10.77
N VAL A 113 -3.52 1.32 9.85
CA VAL A 113 -3.32 2.52 9.02
C VAL A 113 -4.32 3.63 9.33
N THR A 114 -5.07 3.55 10.43
CA THR A 114 -6.07 4.57 10.80
C THR A 114 -5.46 5.97 10.85
N ALA A 115 -4.28 6.11 11.47
CA ALA A 115 -3.59 7.41 11.55
C ALA A 115 -3.11 7.95 10.19
N PHE A 116 -2.86 7.09 9.20
CA PHE A 116 -2.54 7.54 7.84
C PHE A 116 -3.76 8.19 7.20
N PHE A 117 -4.93 7.54 7.29
CA PHE A 117 -6.16 8.08 6.72
C PHE A 117 -6.69 9.31 7.46
N THR A 118 -6.47 9.43 8.77
CA THR A 118 -6.77 10.67 9.50
C THR A 118 -5.96 11.83 8.92
N TRP A 119 -4.65 11.66 8.81
CA TRP A 119 -3.76 12.66 8.24
C TRP A 119 -4.12 13.00 6.77
N LEU A 120 -4.45 11.99 5.96
CA LEU A 120 -4.79 12.18 4.55
C LEU A 120 -5.98 13.12 4.37
N ARG A 121 -7.03 12.97 5.19
CA ARG A 121 -8.22 13.83 5.15
C ARG A 121 -7.94 15.24 5.68
N GLU A 122 -7.12 15.37 6.73
CA GLU A 122 -6.71 16.67 7.26
C GLU A 122 -5.96 17.50 6.21
N ALA A 123 -5.07 16.85 5.44
CA ALA A 123 -4.34 17.51 4.36
C ALA A 123 -5.24 17.93 3.19
N GLU A 124 -6.26 17.13 2.86
CA GLU A 124 -7.27 17.44 1.85
C GLU A 124 -8.08 18.69 2.24
N GLU A 125 -8.61 18.74 3.47
CA GLU A 125 -9.36 19.87 4.01
C GLU A 125 -8.54 21.19 4.03
N GLU A 126 -7.24 21.13 4.37
CA GLU A 126 -6.35 22.30 4.34
C GLU A 126 -6.06 22.83 2.93
N SER A 127 -6.19 21.97 1.90
CA SER A 127 -5.93 22.35 0.51
C SER A 127 -7.11 23.00 -0.20
N GLU A 128 -8.35 22.71 0.24
CA GLU A 128 -9.58 23.30 -0.31
C GLU A 128 -9.89 24.70 0.24
N ASP A 129 -9.39 25.02 1.44
CA ASP A 129 -9.60 26.30 2.13
C ASP A 129 -8.60 27.42 1.71
N ASN A 130 -7.78 27.19 0.67
CA ASN A 130 -6.71 28.09 0.20
C ASN A 130 -6.86 28.49 -1.27
#